data_AF-A0A2V9VL83-F1
#
_entry.id   AF-A0A2V9VL83-F1
#
_cell.length_a   1.000
_cell.length_b   1.000
_cell.length_c   1.000
_cell.angle_alpha   90.00
_cell.angle_beta   90.00
_cell.angle_gamma   90.00
#
_symmetry.space_group_name_H-M   'P 1'
#
loop_
_entity.id
_entity.type
_entity.pdbx_description
1 polymer ?
#
loop_
_entity_poly.entity_id
_entity_poly.type
_entity_poly.pdbx_seq_one_letter_code
_entity_poly.pdbx_strand_id
1 'polypeptide(L)'
;MKYLRLVAFFLLLPLYCFSAFAGDPQAGTPTNGPSANAPHMSKQTRIELVRLLNAELVYVRSPFPMGRDGLKLHNGVVTPSGAQLAQLVATFGPAAKNGDAVRITGIVFKENYIHVEINGGPVKKQKWYERISVGGAGGETPVAPSDSNANARGSFVNVYFDHYIPEMTGQEFKQILRPVLDFDSKSVEEAYLETVPPKAKAAIEAHQVLVGMNREMVTYAKGRPPKKIREKEDETEFEEWIYGEPPKDVEFVRFIGDEVVRLETMKVDGTKLVKTEKELSLDPVTKVAQQHDEAKPAGTPTLRRPGEESDSPIPRTQTSPGTTRPTGVPDPGSTTTPNILP
;
A
#
# COMPACT_ATOMS: atom_id res chain seq x y z
N MET A 1 -58.96 -17.84 -44.64
CA MET A 1 -58.59 -19.05 -45.42
C MET A 1 -57.63 -18.65 -46.54
N LYS A 2 -56.62 -19.50 -46.80
CA LYS A 2 -55.64 -19.50 -47.91
C LYS A 2 -54.21 -19.01 -47.60
N TYR A 3 -53.43 -19.96 -47.05
CA TYR A 3 -52.12 -20.50 -47.50
C TYR A 3 -51.13 -19.54 -48.21
N LEU A 4 -49.96 -19.30 -47.61
CA LEU A 4 -48.70 -20.07 -47.76
C LEU A 4 -47.96 -19.77 -49.06
N ARG A 5 -46.85 -19.03 -49.00
CA ARG A 5 -45.63 -19.30 -49.80
C ARG A 5 -44.36 -18.91 -49.02
N LEU A 6 -43.69 -19.97 -48.58
CA LEU A 6 -42.33 -20.04 -48.07
C LEU A 6 -41.36 -19.76 -49.25
N VAL A 7 -40.40 -18.86 -49.09
CA VAL A 7 -39.20 -18.82 -49.94
C VAL A 7 -38.00 -18.89 -49.02
N ALA A 8 -37.54 -20.11 -48.79
CA ALA A 8 -36.26 -20.40 -48.16
C ALA A 8 -35.17 -20.28 -49.23
N PHE A 9 -34.27 -19.30 -49.07
CA PHE A 9 -33.08 -19.18 -49.90
C PHE A 9 -31.98 -20.07 -49.30
N PHE A 10 -31.77 -21.23 -49.90
CA PHE A 10 -30.61 -22.09 -49.69
C PHE A 10 -29.40 -21.38 -50.31
N LEU A 11 -28.41 -20.99 -49.50
CA LEU A 11 -27.12 -20.51 -49.99
C LEU A 11 -26.04 -21.50 -49.57
N LEU A 12 -25.47 -22.13 -50.59
CA LEU A 12 -24.45 -23.17 -50.58
C LEU A 12 -23.07 -22.55 -50.26
N LEU A 13 -22.29 -23.29 -49.45
CA LEU A 13 -20.93 -23.02 -48.97
C LEU A 13 -19.90 -22.62 -50.07
N PRO A 14 -18.77 -22.00 -49.67
CA PRO A 14 -17.55 -22.80 -49.73
C PRO A 14 -16.77 -22.82 -48.42
N LEU A 15 -16.33 -24.03 -48.10
CA LEU A 15 -15.49 -24.42 -46.98
C LEU A 15 -14.07 -23.89 -47.25
N TYR A 16 -13.70 -22.77 -46.64
CA TYR A 16 -12.31 -22.33 -46.64
C TYR A 16 -11.54 -23.15 -45.61
N CYS A 17 -10.77 -24.12 -46.09
CA CYS A 17 -9.72 -24.80 -45.35
C CYS A 17 -8.67 -23.78 -44.89
N PHE A 18 -8.76 -23.32 -43.65
CA PHE A 18 -7.62 -22.68 -43.00
C PHE A 18 -6.64 -23.78 -42.59
N SER A 19 -5.52 -23.81 -43.31
CA SER A 19 -4.36 -24.62 -42.99
C SER A 19 -3.85 -24.24 -41.61
N ALA A 20 -3.85 -25.20 -40.68
CA ALA A 20 -3.17 -25.07 -39.40
C ALA A 20 -1.66 -24.96 -39.67
N PHE A 21 -1.09 -23.77 -39.50
CA PHE A 21 0.36 -23.62 -39.33
C PHE A 21 0.68 -24.15 -37.92
N ALA A 22 1.19 -25.38 -37.86
CA ALA A 22 1.85 -25.91 -36.69
C ALA A 22 3.21 -25.19 -36.54
N GLY A 23 3.19 -24.06 -35.83
CA GLY A 23 4.39 -23.39 -35.34
C GLY A 23 4.81 -24.01 -34.03
N ASP A 24 5.95 -24.69 -34.05
CA ASP A 24 6.69 -25.26 -32.93
C ASP A 24 6.79 -24.26 -31.75
N PRO A 25 6.36 -24.60 -30.51
CA PRO A 25 6.56 -23.71 -29.37
C PRO A 25 7.99 -23.92 -28.86
N GLN A 26 8.97 -23.32 -29.54
CA GLN A 26 10.24 -23.03 -28.91
C GLN A 26 9.97 -22.07 -27.76
N ALA A 27 10.02 -22.61 -26.54
CA ALA A 27 9.98 -21.90 -25.29
C ALA A 27 11.15 -20.90 -25.23
N GLY A 28 10.91 -19.70 -25.75
CA GLY A 28 11.72 -18.54 -25.48
C GLY A 28 11.51 -18.12 -24.03
N THR A 29 12.60 -18.02 -23.29
CA THR A 29 12.66 -17.30 -22.03
C THR A 29 12.00 -15.92 -22.18
N PRO A 30 11.20 -15.45 -21.19
CA PRO A 30 10.58 -14.14 -21.26
C PRO A 30 11.70 -13.09 -21.26
N THR A 31 11.99 -12.55 -22.44
CA THR A 31 12.91 -11.43 -22.58
C THR A 31 12.11 -10.20 -22.15
N ASN A 32 12.26 -9.82 -20.88
CA ASN A 32 11.52 -8.71 -20.26
C ASN A 32 12.04 -7.35 -20.75
N GLY A 33 11.89 -7.08 -22.04
CA GLY A 33 12.29 -5.83 -22.67
C GLY A 33 11.93 -5.80 -24.16
N PRO A 34 11.85 -4.60 -24.76
CA PRO A 34 11.60 -4.44 -26.18
C PRO A 34 12.63 -5.23 -27.00
N SER A 35 12.19 -5.79 -28.12
CA SER A 35 13.07 -6.53 -29.04
C SER A 35 14.28 -5.67 -29.41
N ALA A 36 15.48 -6.27 -29.46
CA ALA A 36 16.73 -5.58 -29.78
C ALA A 36 16.70 -4.84 -31.14
N ASN A 37 15.75 -5.19 -32.02
CA ASN A 37 15.55 -4.58 -33.34
C ASN A 37 14.19 -3.84 -33.46
N ALA A 38 13.53 -3.51 -32.36
CA ALA A 38 12.27 -2.79 -32.39
C ALA A 38 12.47 -1.39 -33.01
N PRO A 39 11.59 -0.93 -33.91
CA PRO A 39 11.73 0.39 -34.56
C PRO A 39 11.64 1.52 -33.54
N HIS A 40 12.01 2.74 -33.95
CA HIS A 40 11.87 3.91 -33.09
C HIS A 40 10.41 4.16 -32.70
N MET A 41 10.18 4.48 -31.42
CA MET A 41 8.86 4.65 -30.84
C MET A 41 8.03 5.71 -31.58
N SER A 42 6.83 5.31 -32.01
CA SER A 42 5.88 6.16 -32.71
C SER A 42 5.32 7.28 -31.82
N LYS A 43 4.82 8.36 -32.44
CA LYS A 43 4.14 9.44 -31.71
C LYS A 43 2.87 8.96 -30.99
N GLN A 44 2.16 7.99 -31.59
CA GLN A 44 0.94 7.43 -31.03
C GLN A 44 1.23 6.67 -29.74
N THR A 45 2.25 5.83 -29.75
CA THR A 45 2.72 5.05 -28.59
C THR A 45 3.16 5.95 -27.45
N ARG A 46 3.85 7.07 -27.74
CA ARG A 46 4.21 8.08 -26.73
C ARG A 46 2.97 8.64 -26.03
N ILE A 47 1.91 8.95 -26.79
CA ILE A 47 0.66 9.47 -26.24
C ILE A 47 -0.03 8.42 -25.38
N GLU A 48 -0.05 7.16 -25.83
CA GLU A 48 -0.64 6.04 -25.09
C GLU A 48 0.09 5.79 -23.77
N LEU A 49 1.42 5.79 -23.77
CA LEU A 49 2.23 5.67 -22.57
C LEU A 49 1.96 6.80 -21.57
N VAL A 50 1.89 8.05 -22.05
CA VAL A 50 1.55 9.20 -21.19
C VAL A 50 0.17 9.01 -20.57
N ARG A 51 -0.84 8.61 -21.36
CA ARG A 51 -2.20 8.40 -20.85
C ARG A 51 -2.28 7.27 -19.83
N LEU A 52 -1.56 6.18 -20.06
CA LEU A 52 -1.58 5.01 -19.21
C LEU A 52 -0.97 5.29 -17.83
N LEU A 53 0.15 6.01 -17.80
CA LEU A 53 0.99 6.12 -16.62
C LEU A 53 0.80 7.44 -15.86
N ASN A 54 0.30 8.49 -16.52
CA ASN A 54 0.12 9.77 -15.85
C ASN A 54 -0.97 9.66 -14.78
N ALA A 55 -0.69 10.20 -13.60
CA ALA A 55 -1.47 10.09 -12.38
C ALA A 55 -1.58 8.69 -11.77
N GLU A 56 -0.82 7.71 -12.26
CA GLU A 56 -0.78 6.37 -11.65
C GLU A 56 -0.12 6.43 -10.27
N LEU A 57 -0.77 5.81 -9.28
CA LEU A 57 -0.21 5.59 -7.95
C LEU A 57 0.67 4.34 -8.00
N VAL A 58 1.92 4.47 -7.59
CA VAL A 58 2.92 3.40 -7.64
C VAL A 58 3.74 3.40 -6.35
N TYR A 59 4.37 2.27 -6.04
CA TYR A 59 5.15 2.11 -4.82
C TYR A 59 6.64 2.11 -5.11
N VAL A 60 7.42 2.80 -4.28
CA VAL A 60 8.85 2.97 -4.50
C VAL A 60 9.64 1.74 -4.06
N ARG A 61 10.53 1.23 -4.92
CA ARG A 61 11.44 0.11 -4.61
C ARG A 61 12.89 0.53 -4.35
N SER A 62 13.27 1.73 -4.79
CA SER A 62 14.58 2.33 -4.54
C SER A 62 14.39 3.79 -4.10
N PRO A 63 15.08 4.26 -3.04
CA PRO A 63 14.79 5.58 -2.49
C PRO A 63 15.15 6.67 -3.50
N PHE A 64 14.23 7.62 -3.69
CA PHE A 64 14.44 8.78 -4.55
C PHE A 64 15.01 9.94 -3.72
N PRO A 65 16.16 10.52 -4.09
CA PRO A 65 16.66 11.74 -3.46
C PRO A 65 15.85 12.96 -3.92
N MET A 66 15.76 13.96 -3.05
CA MET A 66 15.33 15.30 -3.44
C MET A 66 16.43 16.02 -4.22
N GLY A 67 16.05 17.07 -4.94
CA GLY A 67 16.98 17.92 -5.66
C GLY A 67 17.10 17.57 -7.15
N ARG A 68 18.16 18.06 -7.79
CA ARG A 68 18.32 18.02 -9.25
C ARG A 68 18.80 16.66 -9.78
N ASP A 69 19.35 15.83 -8.90
CA ASP A 69 19.87 14.52 -9.24
C ASP A 69 18.83 13.47 -8.89
N GLY A 70 18.23 12.86 -9.91
CA GLY A 70 17.31 11.73 -9.77
C GLY A 70 18.00 10.39 -10.00
N LEU A 71 17.20 9.36 -10.24
CA LEU A 71 17.71 8.04 -10.60
C LEU A 71 17.91 7.92 -12.12
N LYS A 72 18.86 7.10 -12.52
CA LYS A 72 19.08 6.66 -13.89
C LYS A 72 18.90 5.15 -13.93
N LEU A 73 18.13 4.67 -14.89
CA LEU A 73 17.88 3.26 -15.10
C LEU A 73 18.32 2.90 -16.51
N HIS A 74 19.23 1.96 -16.63
CA HIS A 74 19.73 1.48 -17.91
C HIS A 74 19.93 -0.03 -17.81
N ASN A 75 19.25 -0.79 -18.68
CA ASN A 75 19.32 -2.26 -18.71
C ASN A 75 19.14 -2.92 -17.33
N GLY A 76 18.17 -2.44 -16.54
CA GLY A 76 17.88 -2.95 -15.20
C GLY A 76 18.80 -2.43 -14.09
N VAL A 77 19.87 -1.71 -14.43
CA VAL A 77 20.83 -1.15 -13.47
C VAL A 77 20.41 0.26 -13.08
N VAL A 78 20.23 0.47 -11.77
CA VAL A 78 19.88 1.76 -11.18
C VAL A 78 21.15 2.48 -10.72
N THR A 79 21.32 3.74 -11.10
CA THR A 79 22.42 4.61 -10.65
C THR A 79 21.90 6.00 -10.25
N PRO A 80 22.43 6.63 -9.19
CA PRO A 80 23.39 6.09 -8.24
C PRO A 80 22.79 4.95 -7.39
N SER A 81 23.64 4.10 -6.81
CA SER A 81 23.23 2.98 -5.96
C SER A 81 24.10 2.87 -4.70
N GLY A 82 23.67 2.04 -3.75
CA GLY A 82 24.43 1.76 -2.52
C GLY A 82 24.81 3.02 -1.72
N ALA A 83 26.09 3.13 -1.36
CA ALA A 83 26.60 4.23 -0.54
C ALA A 83 26.44 5.60 -1.19
N GLN A 84 26.58 5.70 -2.52
CA GLN A 84 26.43 6.99 -3.22
C GLN A 84 24.98 7.49 -3.15
N LEU A 85 24.01 6.59 -3.36
CA LEU A 85 22.60 6.94 -3.22
C LEU A 85 22.26 7.32 -1.78
N ALA A 86 22.77 6.57 -0.80
CA ALA A 86 22.58 6.87 0.62
C ALA A 86 23.13 8.26 0.98
N GLN A 87 24.30 8.64 0.44
CA GLN A 87 24.89 9.96 0.64
C GLN A 87 24.03 11.07 0.03
N LEU A 88 23.51 10.89 -1.18
CA LEU A 88 22.61 11.87 -1.81
C LEU A 88 21.34 12.07 -0.98
N VAL A 89 20.71 10.98 -0.56
CA VAL A 89 19.51 11.02 0.29
C VAL A 89 19.80 11.66 1.64
N ALA A 90 20.96 11.41 2.24
CA ALA A 90 21.37 12.05 3.49
C ALA A 90 21.64 13.56 3.32
N THR A 91 22.17 13.97 2.17
CA THR A 91 22.56 15.36 1.90
C THR A 91 21.35 16.22 1.52
N PHE A 92 20.48 15.74 0.63
CA PHE A 92 19.35 16.51 0.09
C PHE A 92 18.00 16.15 0.71
N GLY A 93 17.94 15.04 1.44
CA GLY A 93 16.70 14.47 1.96
C GLY A 93 16.03 13.50 0.97
N PRO A 94 15.18 12.58 1.46
CA PRO A 94 14.43 11.67 0.61
C PRO A 94 13.20 12.36 0.00
N ALA A 95 13.07 12.32 -1.32
CA ALA A 95 11.84 12.64 -2.03
C ALA A 95 10.80 11.54 -1.84
N ALA A 96 11.25 10.28 -1.87
CA ALA A 96 10.46 9.10 -1.54
C ALA A 96 11.36 7.98 -1.00
N LYS A 97 10.88 7.25 0.00
CA LYS A 97 11.55 6.10 0.61
C LYS A 97 11.03 4.80 0.00
N ASN A 98 11.75 3.70 0.24
CA ASN A 98 11.26 2.38 -0.13
C ASN A 98 9.92 2.09 0.57
N GLY A 99 8.93 1.65 -0.22
CA GLY A 99 7.56 1.40 0.22
C GLY A 99 6.64 2.62 0.18
N ASP A 100 7.16 3.82 -0.06
CA ASP A 100 6.30 5.01 -0.16
C ASP A 100 5.44 4.93 -1.43
N ALA A 101 4.16 5.30 -1.28
CA ALA A 101 3.27 5.53 -2.42
C ALA A 101 3.59 6.89 -3.05
N VAL A 102 3.84 6.89 -4.36
CA VAL A 102 4.13 8.08 -5.16
C VAL A 102 3.24 8.13 -6.39
N ARG A 103 3.05 9.32 -6.93
CA ARG A 103 2.29 9.52 -8.16
C ARG A 103 3.21 9.84 -9.31
N ILE A 104 3.05 9.16 -10.45
CA ILE A 104 3.69 9.58 -11.69
C ILE A 104 2.96 10.84 -12.20
N THR A 105 3.70 11.90 -12.44
CA THR A 105 3.15 13.25 -12.72
C THR A 105 3.64 13.86 -14.02
N GLY A 106 4.69 13.29 -14.61
CA GLY A 106 5.24 13.78 -15.87
C GLY A 106 6.02 12.69 -16.58
N ILE A 107 5.81 12.59 -17.89
CA ILE A 107 6.58 11.70 -18.76
C ILE A 107 7.03 12.52 -19.95
N VAL A 108 8.34 12.58 -20.17
CA VAL A 108 8.95 13.32 -21.27
C VAL A 108 9.87 12.39 -22.05
N PHE A 109 9.58 12.22 -23.33
CA PHE A 109 10.41 11.45 -24.25
C PHE A 109 11.51 12.35 -24.82
N LYS A 110 12.75 11.92 -24.66
CA LYS A 110 13.93 12.55 -25.27
C LYS A 110 14.41 11.70 -26.45
N GLU A 111 15.65 11.89 -26.87
CA GLU A 111 16.20 11.15 -28.02
C GLU A 111 16.41 9.67 -27.67
N ASN A 112 17.13 9.40 -26.57
CA ASN A 112 17.50 8.07 -26.14
C ASN A 112 17.07 7.74 -24.70
N TYR A 113 16.23 8.56 -24.06
CA TYR A 113 15.72 8.27 -22.72
C TYR A 113 14.32 8.80 -22.47
N ILE A 114 13.62 8.17 -21.53
CA ILE A 114 12.32 8.60 -21.04
C ILE A 114 12.51 9.16 -19.62
N HIS A 115 12.14 10.43 -19.43
CA HIS A 115 12.15 11.10 -18.13
C HIS A 115 10.80 10.92 -17.45
N VAL A 116 10.78 10.27 -16.30
CA VAL A 116 9.57 10.01 -15.51
C VAL A 116 9.65 10.75 -14.19
N GLU A 117 8.77 11.74 -14.00
CA GLU A 117 8.68 12.56 -12.80
C GLU A 117 7.68 11.98 -11.80
N ILE A 118 8.09 11.88 -10.55
CA ILE A 118 7.22 11.52 -9.43
C ILE A 118 6.88 12.76 -8.58
N ASN A 119 5.66 12.82 -8.07
CA ASN A 119 5.19 13.85 -7.12
C ASN A 119 5.52 15.30 -7.54
N GLY A 120 5.33 15.64 -8.82
CA GLY A 120 5.54 16.98 -9.38
C GLY A 120 6.97 17.27 -9.85
N GLY A 121 7.86 16.28 -9.76
CA GLY A 121 9.25 16.38 -10.21
C GLY A 121 10.17 17.14 -9.24
N PRO A 122 11.46 17.26 -9.59
CA PRO A 122 12.51 17.82 -8.73
C PRO A 122 12.45 19.35 -8.58
N VAL A 123 11.75 20.04 -9.49
CA VAL A 123 11.69 21.50 -9.55
C VAL A 123 10.24 21.92 -9.70
N LYS A 124 9.81 22.91 -8.90
CA LYS A 124 8.48 23.49 -9.01
C LYS A 124 8.31 24.12 -10.40
N LYS A 125 7.45 23.54 -11.23
CA LYS A 125 6.96 24.18 -12.46
C LYS A 125 5.96 25.26 -12.06
N GLN A 126 6.46 26.48 -11.75
CA GLN A 126 5.58 27.62 -11.51
C GLN A 126 4.74 27.88 -12.76
N LYS A 127 3.42 27.99 -12.57
CA LYS A 127 2.52 28.39 -13.64
C LYS A 127 2.74 29.87 -13.94
N TRP A 128 2.61 30.27 -15.19
CA TRP A 128 2.93 31.63 -15.65
C TRP A 128 2.17 32.72 -14.87
N TYR A 129 0.94 32.45 -14.42
CA TYR A 129 0.13 33.38 -13.64
C TYR A 129 0.60 33.55 -12.19
N GLU A 130 1.36 32.61 -11.63
CA GLU A 130 1.97 32.74 -10.29
C GLU A 130 3.12 33.77 -10.30
N ARG A 131 3.56 34.22 -11.47
CA ARG A 131 4.60 35.24 -11.65
C ARG A 131 4.03 36.65 -11.89
N ILE A 132 2.72 36.81 -11.90
CA ILE A 132 2.09 38.12 -12.07
C ILE A 132 2.03 38.78 -10.69
N SER A 133 2.93 39.73 -10.47
CA SER A 133 2.90 40.67 -9.36
C SER A 133 2.26 41.98 -9.82
N VAL A 134 1.37 42.54 -9.03
CA VAL A 134 0.83 43.89 -9.29
C VAL A 134 1.56 44.85 -8.36
N GLY A 135 2.42 45.70 -8.93
CA GLY A 135 3.18 46.69 -8.18
C GLY A 135 2.36 47.95 -7.89
N GLY A 136 2.28 48.33 -6.62
CA GLY A 136 1.76 49.63 -6.15
C GLY A 136 2.84 50.42 -5.40
N ALA A 137 2.55 51.66 -5.00
CA ALA A 137 3.49 52.62 -4.39
C ALA A 137 4.13 52.20 -3.04
N GLY A 138 3.95 50.96 -2.59
CA GLY A 138 4.53 50.38 -1.37
C GLY A 138 5.20 49.01 -1.55
N GLY A 139 5.38 48.53 -2.79
CA GLY A 139 6.03 47.25 -3.09
C GLY A 139 5.21 46.34 -4.01
N GLU A 140 5.85 45.29 -4.50
CA GLU A 140 5.22 44.23 -5.29
C GLU A 140 4.64 43.15 -4.37
N THR A 141 3.33 42.92 -4.43
CA THR A 141 2.68 41.77 -3.80
C THR A 141 2.24 40.77 -4.87
N PRO A 142 2.64 39.48 -4.75
CA PRO A 142 2.14 38.42 -5.62
C PRO A 142 0.62 38.29 -5.51
N VAL A 143 -0.07 38.14 -6.64
CA VAL A 143 -1.55 38.02 -6.68
C VAL A 143 -2.03 36.62 -6.25
N ALA A 144 -1.14 35.61 -6.32
CA ALA A 144 -1.47 34.23 -5.95
C ALA A 144 -1.07 33.92 -4.49
N PRO A 145 -1.87 33.14 -3.74
CA PRO A 145 -1.47 32.62 -2.44
C PRO A 145 -0.16 31.82 -2.59
N SER A 146 0.89 32.22 -1.88
CA SER A 146 2.12 31.43 -1.78
C SER A 146 1.87 30.27 -0.82
N ASP A 147 1.52 29.10 -1.34
CA ASP A 147 1.46 27.89 -0.52
C ASP A 147 2.87 27.54 -0.01
N SER A 148 3.09 27.71 1.29
CA SER A 148 4.34 27.31 1.96
C SER A 148 4.52 25.78 2.01
N ASN A 149 3.45 25.02 1.75
CA ASN A 149 3.49 23.56 1.52
C ASN A 149 4.00 23.17 0.11
N ALA A 150 4.26 24.13 -0.77
CA ALA A 150 4.67 23.90 -2.17
C ALA A 150 6.18 23.65 -2.36
N ASN A 151 6.84 22.98 -1.42
CA ASN A 151 8.15 22.41 -1.69
C ASN A 151 7.97 21.30 -2.75
N ALA A 152 8.71 21.37 -3.87
CA ALA A 152 8.78 20.28 -4.82
C ALA A 152 9.50 19.11 -4.14
N ARG A 153 8.74 18.26 -3.44
CA ARG A 153 9.24 17.05 -2.77
C ARG A 153 9.34 15.87 -3.74
N GLY A 154 9.11 16.12 -5.02
CA GLY A 154 9.21 15.13 -6.08
C GLY A 154 10.64 14.84 -6.49
N SER A 155 10.77 13.87 -7.38
CA SER A 155 12.05 13.45 -7.98
C SER A 155 11.75 12.86 -9.34
N PHE A 156 12.71 12.18 -9.94
CA PHE A 156 12.54 11.55 -11.24
C PHE A 156 13.43 10.34 -11.43
N VAL A 157 13.07 9.51 -12.40
CA VAL A 157 13.94 8.49 -12.98
C VAL A 157 14.05 8.73 -14.49
N ASN A 158 15.28 8.68 -15.00
CA ASN A 158 15.56 8.64 -16.43
C ASN A 158 15.81 7.20 -16.86
N VAL A 159 14.96 6.67 -17.73
CA VAL A 159 15.12 5.36 -18.34
C VAL A 159 15.88 5.51 -19.65
N TYR A 160 17.15 5.11 -19.68
CA TYR A 160 18.03 5.21 -20.85
C TYR A 160 17.93 3.99 -21.74
N PHE A 161 18.11 4.25 -23.04
CA PHE A 161 18.23 3.28 -24.12
C PHE A 161 19.51 3.58 -24.91
N ASP A 162 20.11 2.56 -25.52
CA ASP A 162 21.45 2.70 -26.11
C ASP A 162 21.49 3.69 -27.29
N HIS A 163 20.54 3.58 -28.20
CA HIS A 163 20.54 4.37 -29.45
C HIS A 163 19.32 5.31 -29.51
N TYR A 164 18.14 4.75 -29.36
CA TYR A 164 16.87 5.45 -29.46
C TYR A 164 15.85 4.75 -28.56
N ILE A 165 14.72 5.41 -28.31
CA ILE A 165 13.61 4.82 -27.56
C ILE A 165 12.88 3.82 -28.48
N PRO A 166 12.95 2.50 -28.23
CA PRO A 166 12.32 1.51 -29.09
C PRO A 166 10.80 1.49 -28.89
N GLU A 167 10.08 1.02 -29.91
CA GLU A 167 8.66 0.74 -29.85
C GLU A 167 8.39 -0.33 -28.78
N MET A 168 7.46 -0.04 -27.87
CA MET A 168 7.11 -0.93 -26.76
C MET A 168 5.70 -0.63 -26.23
N THR A 169 5.12 -1.63 -25.59
CA THR A 169 3.84 -1.52 -24.90
C THR A 169 3.99 -0.87 -23.53
N GLY A 170 2.88 -0.39 -22.97
CA GLY A 170 2.85 0.13 -21.59
C GLY A 170 3.24 -0.90 -20.53
N GLN A 171 2.90 -2.18 -20.76
CA GLN A 171 3.29 -3.25 -19.85
C GLN A 171 4.80 -3.49 -19.87
N GLU A 172 5.41 -3.52 -21.06
CA GLU A 172 6.87 -3.62 -21.19
C GLU A 172 7.58 -2.45 -20.51
N PHE A 173 7.07 -1.23 -20.66
CA PHE A 173 7.65 -0.07 -19.99
C PHE A 173 7.51 -0.13 -18.46
N LYS A 174 6.37 -0.60 -17.94
CA LYS A 174 6.20 -0.86 -16.48
C LYS A 174 7.20 -1.89 -15.98
N GLN A 175 7.44 -2.96 -16.76
CA GLN A 175 8.46 -3.96 -16.41
C GLN A 175 9.87 -3.36 -16.39
N ILE A 176 10.20 -2.50 -17.35
CA ILE A 176 11.48 -1.77 -17.34
C ILE A 176 11.61 -0.93 -16.06
N LEU A 177 10.54 -0.27 -15.62
CA LEU A 177 10.55 0.56 -14.40
C LEU A 177 10.55 -0.24 -13.08
N ARG A 178 10.31 -1.55 -13.11
CA ARG A 178 10.23 -2.39 -11.88
C ARG A 178 11.40 -2.24 -10.92
N PRO A 179 12.67 -2.07 -11.33
CA PRO A 179 13.77 -1.92 -10.38
C PRO A 179 13.60 -0.72 -9.43
N VAL A 180 12.81 0.29 -9.81
CA VAL A 180 12.62 1.53 -9.03
C VAL A 180 11.17 1.75 -8.59
N LEU A 181 10.18 1.28 -9.34
CA LEU A 181 8.75 1.50 -9.10
C LEU A 181 7.96 0.20 -9.25
N ASP A 182 7.07 -0.07 -8.30
CA ASP A 182 6.13 -1.18 -8.34
C ASP A 182 4.72 -0.70 -8.66
N PHE A 183 4.09 -1.35 -9.64
CA PHE A 183 2.77 -1.01 -10.16
C PHE A 183 1.69 -1.97 -9.67
N ASP A 184 2.06 -3.11 -9.07
CA ASP A 184 1.08 -4.14 -8.64
C ASP A 184 0.85 -4.14 -7.12
N SER A 185 1.67 -3.41 -6.37
CA SER A 185 1.52 -3.32 -4.92
C SER A 185 0.18 -2.68 -4.59
N LYS A 186 -0.58 -3.36 -3.72
CA LYS A 186 -1.85 -2.87 -3.21
C LYS A 186 -1.60 -1.94 -2.04
N SER A 187 -2.48 -0.96 -1.86
CA SER A 187 -2.50 -0.18 -0.63
C SER A 187 -2.81 -1.08 0.58
N VAL A 188 -2.43 -0.64 1.77
CA VAL A 188 -2.69 -1.38 3.01
C VAL A 188 -4.21 -1.55 3.18
N GLU A 189 -4.95 -0.51 2.81
CA GLU A 189 -6.40 -0.46 2.75
C GLU A 189 -6.96 -1.56 1.83
N GLU A 190 -6.50 -1.63 0.57
CA GLU A 190 -6.95 -2.63 -0.41
C GLU A 190 -6.59 -4.05 0.00
N ALA A 191 -5.37 -4.26 0.51
CA ALA A 191 -4.94 -5.56 1.00
C ALA A 191 -5.79 -6.00 2.20
N TYR A 192 -6.14 -5.08 3.09
CA TYR A 192 -7.03 -5.36 4.21
C TYR A 192 -8.44 -5.73 3.74
N LEU A 193 -9.03 -4.92 2.84
CA LEU A 193 -10.37 -5.14 2.29
C LEU A 193 -10.55 -6.50 1.59
N GLU A 194 -9.46 -7.12 1.10
CA GLU A 194 -9.49 -8.48 0.53
C GLU A 194 -9.56 -9.59 1.59
N THR A 195 -9.08 -9.33 2.80
CA THR A 195 -9.09 -10.30 3.91
C THR A 195 -10.38 -10.22 4.74
N VAL A 196 -11.10 -9.11 4.66
CA VAL A 196 -12.34 -8.87 5.42
C VAL A 196 -13.53 -9.65 4.82
N PRO A 197 -14.43 -10.23 5.64
CA PRO A 197 -15.62 -10.92 5.14
C PRO A 197 -16.51 -10.03 4.25
N PRO A 198 -17.20 -10.58 3.23
CA PRO A 198 -17.97 -9.79 2.26
C PRO A 198 -18.98 -8.82 2.89
N LYS A 199 -19.64 -9.23 3.98
CA LYS A 199 -20.60 -8.39 4.71
C LYS A 199 -19.94 -7.18 5.35
N ALA A 200 -18.75 -7.36 5.92
CA ALA A 200 -17.99 -6.27 6.52
C ALA A 200 -17.38 -5.36 5.46
N LYS A 201 -16.88 -5.92 4.35
CA LYS A 201 -16.42 -5.14 3.19
C LYS A 201 -17.51 -4.20 2.67
N ALA A 202 -18.72 -4.72 2.43
CA ALA A 202 -19.85 -3.92 1.96
C ALA A 202 -20.22 -2.78 2.92
N ALA A 203 -20.15 -3.02 4.23
CA ALA A 203 -20.41 -1.99 5.22
C ALA A 203 -19.29 -0.93 5.29
N ILE A 204 -18.03 -1.32 5.14
CA ILE A 204 -16.89 -0.38 5.05
C ILE A 204 -17.05 0.51 3.81
N GLU A 205 -17.35 -0.06 2.64
CA GLU A 205 -17.60 0.70 1.41
C GLU A 205 -18.79 1.66 1.56
N ALA A 206 -19.84 1.24 2.29
CA ALA A 206 -20.99 2.07 2.61
C ALA A 206 -20.75 3.09 3.73
N HIS A 207 -19.55 3.13 4.33
CA HIS A 207 -19.20 3.97 5.49
C HIS A 207 -20.13 3.73 6.70
N GLN A 208 -20.52 2.47 6.91
CA GLN A 208 -21.42 2.02 7.97
C GLN A 208 -20.69 1.13 8.97
N VAL A 209 -21.04 1.31 10.24
CA VAL A 209 -20.57 0.45 11.34
C VAL A 209 -21.62 -0.63 11.60
N LEU A 210 -21.17 -1.87 11.76
CA LEU A 210 -22.00 -2.99 12.18
C LEU A 210 -21.54 -3.50 13.55
N VAL A 211 -22.50 -3.98 14.35
CA VAL A 211 -22.17 -4.68 15.60
C VAL A 211 -21.44 -5.98 15.25
N GLY A 212 -20.30 -6.21 15.90
CA GLY A 212 -19.38 -7.32 15.63
C GLY A 212 -18.18 -6.97 14.75
N MET A 213 -18.10 -5.74 14.21
CA MET A 213 -16.88 -5.24 13.57
C MET A 213 -15.74 -5.08 14.58
N ASN A 214 -14.49 -5.17 14.13
CA ASN A 214 -13.35 -4.79 14.97
C ASN A 214 -12.98 -3.30 14.83
N ARG A 215 -12.09 -2.78 15.68
CA ARG A 215 -11.69 -1.35 15.62
C ARG A 215 -11.09 -0.94 14.29
N GLU A 216 -10.33 -1.82 13.67
CA GLU A 216 -9.70 -1.55 12.39
C GLU A 216 -10.75 -1.42 11.27
N MET A 217 -11.74 -2.31 11.19
CA MET A 217 -12.88 -2.21 10.26
C MET A 217 -13.65 -0.90 10.45
N VAL A 218 -13.90 -0.50 11.70
CA VAL A 218 -14.57 0.78 11.99
C VAL A 218 -13.72 1.97 11.53
N THR A 219 -12.39 1.89 11.69
CA THR A 219 -11.47 2.94 11.23
C THR A 219 -11.46 3.04 9.71
N TYR A 220 -11.49 1.92 8.98
CA TYR A 220 -11.63 1.95 7.52
C TYR A 220 -13.01 2.48 7.08
N ALA A 221 -14.08 2.17 7.81
CA ALA A 221 -15.44 2.63 7.49
C ALA A 221 -15.68 4.12 7.77
N LYS A 222 -15.17 4.65 8.90
CA LYS A 222 -15.50 5.99 9.40
C LYS A 222 -14.29 6.92 9.60
N GLY A 223 -13.07 6.42 9.42
CA GLY A 223 -11.85 7.13 9.76
C GLY A 223 -11.49 7.02 11.25
N ARG A 224 -10.49 7.80 11.68
CA ARG A 224 -10.13 7.87 13.11
C ARG A 224 -11.23 8.56 13.90
N PRO A 225 -11.55 8.09 15.12
CA PRO A 225 -12.60 8.71 15.93
C PRO A 225 -12.20 10.13 16.33
N PRO A 226 -13.07 11.14 16.12
CA PRO A 226 -12.78 12.51 16.56
C PRO A 226 -12.78 12.61 18.09
N LYS A 227 -13.64 11.83 18.76
CA LYS A 227 -13.69 11.73 20.22
C LYS A 227 -13.78 10.28 20.65
N LYS A 228 -13.09 9.98 21.75
CA LYS A 228 -12.99 8.64 22.34
C LYS A 228 -13.01 8.73 23.85
N ILE A 229 -13.83 7.89 24.47
CA ILE A 229 -14.02 7.79 25.91
C ILE A 229 -13.71 6.36 26.32
N ARG A 230 -13.10 6.19 27.49
CA ARG A 230 -12.87 4.88 28.10
C ARG A 230 -13.46 4.89 29.48
N GLU A 231 -14.34 3.95 29.73
CA GLU A 231 -15.08 3.86 30.97
C GLU A 231 -15.13 2.39 31.40
N LYS A 232 -15.44 2.21 32.69
CA LYS A 232 -15.64 0.91 33.29
C LYS A 232 -17.03 0.92 33.90
N GLU A 233 -17.89 0.03 33.41
CA GLU A 233 -19.22 -0.20 33.95
C GLU A 233 -19.20 -1.59 34.60
N ASP A 234 -19.48 -1.61 35.90
CA ASP A 234 -19.27 -2.75 36.78
C ASP A 234 -17.81 -3.26 36.75
N GLU A 235 -17.58 -4.41 36.12
CA GLU A 235 -16.26 -5.05 35.98
C GLU A 235 -15.77 -5.05 34.52
N THR A 236 -16.56 -4.55 33.58
CA THR A 236 -16.24 -4.56 32.15
C THR A 236 -15.72 -3.21 31.68
N GLU A 237 -14.52 -3.20 31.12
CA GLU A 237 -13.95 -2.02 30.47
C GLU A 237 -14.47 -1.90 29.04
N PHE A 238 -14.99 -0.73 28.70
CA PHE A 238 -15.40 -0.43 27.34
C PHE A 238 -14.79 0.87 26.84
N GLU A 239 -14.65 0.95 25.52
CA GLU A 239 -14.17 2.12 24.82
C GLU A 239 -15.29 2.60 23.90
N GLU A 240 -15.72 3.85 24.03
CA GLU A 240 -16.77 4.43 23.20
C GLU A 240 -16.16 5.47 22.25
N TRP A 241 -16.34 5.25 20.96
CA TRP A 241 -15.96 6.18 19.90
C TRP A 241 -17.18 6.96 19.46
N ILE A 242 -17.02 8.27 19.36
CA ILE A 242 -18.13 9.18 19.01
C ILE A 242 -17.79 9.81 17.67
N TYR A 243 -18.67 9.60 16.69
CA TYR A 243 -18.56 10.16 15.35
C TYR A 243 -19.66 11.19 15.11
N GLY A 244 -19.29 12.36 14.60
CA GLY A 244 -20.22 13.46 14.34
C GLY A 244 -20.33 14.43 15.52
N GLU A 245 -20.88 15.61 15.23
CA GLU A 245 -21.18 16.66 16.20
C GLU A 245 -22.56 17.26 15.88
N PRO A 246 -23.41 17.54 16.88
CA PRO A 246 -24.68 18.23 16.67
C PRO A 246 -24.48 19.55 15.90
N PRO A 247 -25.38 19.92 14.97
CA PRO A 247 -26.72 19.36 14.74
C PRO A 247 -26.77 18.16 13.79
N LYS A 248 -25.63 17.58 13.39
CA LYS A 248 -25.60 16.40 12.51
C LYS A 248 -25.89 15.12 13.29
N ASP A 249 -26.16 14.03 12.56
CA ASP A 249 -26.25 12.69 13.15
C ASP A 249 -24.97 12.38 13.94
N VAL A 250 -25.14 11.80 15.13
CA VAL A 250 -24.05 11.36 16.01
C VAL A 250 -24.13 9.85 16.20
N GLU A 251 -23.03 9.16 15.94
CA GLU A 251 -22.90 7.71 16.14
C GLU A 251 -21.97 7.44 17.33
N PHE A 252 -22.46 6.70 18.31
CA PHE A 252 -21.73 6.19 19.47
C PHE A 252 -21.44 4.71 19.24
N VAL A 253 -20.17 4.38 19.06
CA VAL A 253 -19.67 3.03 18.79
C VAL A 253 -18.97 2.53 20.03
N ARG A 254 -19.59 1.59 20.76
CA ARG A 254 -19.03 0.99 21.96
C ARG A 254 -18.32 -0.31 21.64
N PHE A 255 -17.08 -0.40 22.10
CA PHE A 255 -16.21 -1.56 21.98
C PHE A 255 -16.00 -2.23 23.33
N ILE A 256 -16.01 -3.56 23.36
CA ILE A 256 -15.46 -4.37 24.45
C ILE A 256 -14.34 -5.22 23.86
N GLY A 257 -13.14 -5.15 24.45
CA GLY A 257 -11.96 -5.68 23.78
C GLY A 257 -11.84 -5.01 22.41
N ASP A 258 -11.64 -5.79 21.34
CA ASP A 258 -11.51 -5.28 19.97
C ASP A 258 -12.83 -5.26 19.16
N GLU A 259 -13.96 -5.70 19.73
CA GLU A 259 -15.22 -5.90 19.01
C GLU A 259 -16.26 -4.81 19.34
N VAL A 260 -16.98 -4.33 18.32
CA VAL A 260 -18.15 -3.45 18.49
C VAL A 260 -19.29 -4.26 19.09
N VAL A 261 -19.72 -3.89 20.28
CA VAL A 261 -20.83 -4.57 20.99
C VAL A 261 -22.14 -3.78 20.96
N ARG A 262 -22.05 -2.46 20.74
CA ARG A 262 -23.23 -1.59 20.68
C ARG A 262 -22.96 -0.41 19.76
N LEU A 263 -23.92 -0.14 18.88
CA LEU A 263 -23.97 1.04 18.04
C LEU A 263 -25.23 1.82 18.38
N GLU A 264 -25.05 3.08 18.79
CA GLU A 264 -26.16 4.00 19.05
C GLU A 264 -26.08 5.18 18.10
N THR A 265 -27.13 5.44 17.34
CA THR A 265 -27.21 6.56 16.41
C THR A 265 -28.26 7.55 16.90
N MET A 266 -27.83 8.77 17.20
CA MET A 266 -28.70 9.91 17.44
C MET A 266 -28.89 10.64 16.12
N LYS A 267 -30.10 10.60 15.58
CA LYS A 267 -30.47 11.29 14.36
C LYS A 267 -30.75 12.77 14.62
N VAL A 268 -30.59 13.61 13.59
CA VAL A 268 -30.92 15.05 13.66
C VAL A 268 -32.36 15.30 14.11
N ASP A 269 -33.29 14.40 13.80
CA ASP A 269 -34.70 14.47 14.18
C ASP A 269 -34.96 14.12 15.66
N GLY A 270 -33.90 13.81 16.42
CA GLY A 270 -33.97 13.40 17.83
C GLY A 270 -34.23 11.91 18.03
N THR A 271 -34.38 11.12 16.96
CA THR A 271 -34.59 9.67 17.06
C THR A 271 -33.30 8.97 17.48
N LYS A 272 -33.39 8.16 18.53
CA LYS A 272 -32.30 7.29 19.02
C LYS A 272 -32.49 5.87 18.50
N LEU A 273 -31.55 5.40 17.68
CA LEU A 273 -31.50 4.02 17.18
C LEU A 273 -30.40 3.27 17.93
N VAL A 274 -30.74 2.22 18.67
CA VAL A 274 -29.77 1.38 19.40
C VAL A 274 -29.73 0.00 18.77
N LYS A 275 -28.53 -0.42 18.35
CA LYS A 275 -28.23 -1.76 17.85
C LYS A 275 -27.26 -2.44 18.79
N THR A 276 -27.66 -3.61 19.29
CA THR A 276 -26.84 -4.48 20.16
C THR A 276 -26.76 -5.91 19.65
N GLU A 277 -27.58 -6.28 18.67
CA GLU A 277 -27.54 -7.61 18.07
C GLU A 277 -26.31 -7.74 17.17
N LYS A 278 -25.56 -8.84 17.31
CA LYS A 278 -24.36 -9.11 16.52
C LYS A 278 -24.72 -9.33 15.06
N GLU A 279 -24.62 -8.28 14.25
CA GLU A 279 -24.90 -8.30 12.81
C GLU A 279 -23.76 -8.99 12.04
N LEU A 280 -22.53 -8.94 12.55
CA LEU A 280 -21.35 -9.51 11.92
C LEU A 280 -20.68 -10.52 12.87
N SER A 281 -20.56 -11.77 12.44
CA SER A 281 -19.73 -12.75 13.14
C SER A 281 -18.39 -12.88 12.45
N LEU A 282 -17.35 -12.37 13.11
CA LEU A 282 -15.97 -12.65 12.74
C LEU A 282 -15.59 -13.97 13.43
N ASP A 283 -15.30 -15.02 12.65
CA ASP A 283 -14.70 -16.21 13.22
C ASP A 283 -13.33 -15.82 13.83
N PRO A 284 -13.01 -16.27 15.06
CA PRO A 284 -11.71 -15.99 15.63
C PRO A 284 -10.62 -16.59 14.72
N VAL A 285 -9.67 -15.75 14.29
CA VAL A 285 -8.51 -16.08 13.45
C VAL A 285 -7.70 -17.28 13.98
N THR A 286 -7.90 -17.63 15.26
CA THR A 286 -7.32 -18.79 15.93
C THR A 286 -7.62 -20.15 15.26
N LYS A 287 -8.69 -20.28 14.48
CA LYS A 287 -8.99 -21.57 13.81
C LYS A 287 -8.06 -21.92 12.65
N VAL A 288 -7.34 -20.95 12.06
CA VAL A 288 -6.39 -21.22 10.97
C VAL A 288 -5.06 -21.78 11.50
N ALA A 289 -4.72 -21.49 12.76
CA ALA A 289 -3.52 -22.04 13.41
C ALA A 289 -3.72 -23.47 13.94
N GLN A 290 -4.96 -23.93 14.14
CA GLN A 290 -5.26 -25.26 14.67
C GLN A 290 -5.62 -26.29 13.59
N GLN A 291 -5.71 -25.90 12.32
CA GLN A 291 -6.04 -26.80 11.21
C GLN A 291 -4.82 -27.36 10.44
N HIS A 292 -3.61 -27.15 10.95
CA HIS A 292 -2.39 -27.83 10.51
C HIS A 292 -1.66 -28.52 11.69
N ASP A 293 -2.41 -29.16 12.58
CA ASP A 293 -1.87 -30.29 13.36
C ASP A 293 -2.38 -31.60 12.75
N GLU A 294 -2.20 -31.74 11.43
CA GLU A 294 -2.32 -33.02 10.76
C GLU A 294 -1.03 -33.80 11.05
N ALA A 295 -1.19 -35.00 11.60
CA ALA A 295 -0.12 -35.83 12.13
C ALA A 295 1.06 -35.94 11.14
N LYS A 296 2.18 -35.32 11.52
CA LYS A 296 3.43 -35.35 10.76
C LYS A 296 3.80 -36.82 10.47
N PRO A 297 3.96 -37.23 9.20
CA PRO A 297 4.32 -38.61 8.89
C PRO A 297 5.66 -38.96 9.52
N ALA A 298 5.74 -40.14 10.11
CA ALA A 298 6.93 -40.68 10.77
C ALA A 298 8.05 -40.91 9.74
N GLY A 299 8.82 -39.86 9.44
CA GLY A 299 9.88 -39.95 8.44
C GLY A 299 10.69 -38.67 8.20
N THR A 300 10.64 -37.66 9.07
CA THR A 300 11.58 -36.53 8.98
C THR A 300 12.95 -36.91 9.54
N PRO A 301 14.06 -36.70 8.79
CA PRO A 301 15.39 -36.92 9.32
C PRO A 301 15.65 -35.91 10.44
N THR A 302 15.94 -36.42 11.63
CA THR A 302 16.30 -35.58 12.78
C THR A 302 17.79 -35.25 12.70
N LEU A 303 18.17 -34.04 13.11
CA LEU A 303 19.57 -33.59 13.26
C LEU A 303 20.28 -34.27 14.46
N ARG A 304 19.80 -35.43 14.90
CA ARG A 304 20.34 -36.17 16.05
C ARG A 304 21.59 -36.94 15.62
N ARG A 305 22.62 -36.86 16.45
CA ARG A 305 23.79 -37.72 16.33
C ARG A 305 23.44 -39.10 16.93
N PRO A 306 23.89 -40.22 16.36
CA PRO A 306 23.62 -41.55 16.92
C PRO A 306 24.06 -41.63 18.39
N GLY A 307 23.14 -41.93 19.31
CA GLY A 307 23.43 -42.17 20.74
C GLY A 307 22.68 -41.33 21.78
N GLU A 308 21.78 -40.42 21.39
CA GLU A 308 21.03 -39.60 22.35
C GLU A 308 19.67 -40.25 22.72
N GLU A 309 19.54 -40.77 23.94
CA GLU A 309 18.30 -41.35 24.50
C GLU A 309 17.27 -40.28 24.87
N SER A 310 16.00 -40.61 24.70
CA SER A 310 14.85 -39.73 25.01
C SER A 310 14.33 -39.95 26.43
N ASP A 311 14.42 -38.93 27.28
CA ASP A 311 13.70 -38.94 28.55
C ASP A 311 12.18 -38.87 28.29
N SER A 312 11.47 -39.86 28.83
CA SER A 312 10.01 -39.95 28.80
C SER A 312 9.37 -38.90 29.74
N PRO A 313 8.15 -38.42 29.45
CA PRO A 313 7.61 -37.23 30.09
C PRO A 313 7.04 -37.52 31.50
N ILE A 314 7.46 -36.73 32.48
CA ILE A 314 6.86 -36.68 33.82
C ILE A 314 5.54 -35.89 33.75
N PRO A 315 4.44 -36.33 34.39
CA PRO A 315 3.14 -35.64 34.34
C PRO A 315 3.20 -34.31 35.11
N ARG A 316 2.84 -33.19 34.47
CA ARG A 316 2.70 -31.89 35.15
C ARG A 316 1.32 -31.74 35.77
N THR A 317 1.24 -31.88 37.09
CA THR A 317 0.17 -31.34 37.93
C THR A 317 0.25 -29.81 37.98
N GLN A 318 -0.92 -29.18 37.95
CA GLN A 318 -1.11 -27.73 38.03
C GLN A 318 -0.76 -27.18 39.41
N THR A 319 0.01 -26.10 39.47
CA THR A 319 -0.07 -25.05 40.50
C THR A 319 0.61 -23.77 39.98
N SER A 320 -0.14 -22.65 39.94
CA SER A 320 0.43 -21.29 39.84
C SER A 320 1.15 -20.96 41.16
N PRO A 321 2.21 -20.12 41.20
CA PRO A 321 1.97 -18.69 41.46
C PRO A 321 3.08 -17.70 40.99
N GLY A 322 2.70 -16.42 40.89
CA GLY A 322 3.44 -15.32 41.50
C GLY A 322 4.75 -14.85 40.86
N THR A 323 4.69 -13.67 40.24
CA THR A 323 5.83 -12.82 39.89
C THR A 323 6.73 -12.56 41.11
N THR A 324 7.98 -13.04 41.08
CA THR A 324 9.06 -12.54 41.93
C THR A 324 10.24 -12.05 41.08
N ARG A 325 10.71 -10.86 41.44
CA ARG A 325 11.81 -10.10 40.84
C ARG A 325 13.16 -10.68 41.27
N PRO A 326 14.19 -10.78 40.40
CA PRO A 326 15.52 -11.21 40.83
C PRO A 326 16.33 -10.03 41.37
N THR A 327 16.85 -10.19 42.59
CA THR A 327 17.93 -9.41 43.20
C THR A 327 19.29 -10.09 42.97
N GLY A 328 20.36 -9.30 42.81
CA GLY A 328 21.71 -9.68 43.23
C GLY A 328 22.83 -9.43 42.22
N VAL A 329 23.55 -8.32 42.37
CA VAL A 329 24.95 -8.13 41.95
C VAL A 329 25.70 -7.53 43.16
N PRO A 330 26.96 -7.93 43.47
CA PRO A 330 27.58 -7.69 44.77
C PRO A 330 28.28 -6.33 44.92
N ASP A 331 28.41 -5.95 46.19
CA ASP A 331 28.91 -4.68 46.75
C ASP A 331 30.46 -4.58 46.78
N PRO A 332 31.06 -3.41 46.50
CA PRO A 332 32.45 -3.12 46.85
C PRO A 332 32.57 -2.08 47.97
N GLY A 333 33.14 -2.52 49.10
CA GLY A 333 34.25 -1.83 49.78
C GLY A 333 33.98 -0.47 50.46
N SER A 334 33.89 -0.51 51.79
CA SER A 334 33.98 0.62 52.69
C SER A 334 35.34 1.35 52.64
N THR A 335 35.34 2.69 52.60
CA THR A 335 36.37 3.49 53.26
C THR A 335 35.83 4.85 53.71
N THR A 336 36.27 5.22 54.91
CA THR A 336 35.87 6.27 55.84
C THR A 336 36.07 7.72 55.35
N THR A 337 35.16 8.60 55.81
CA THR A 337 35.10 10.10 55.93
C THR A 337 36.43 10.87 56.04
N PRO A 338 36.52 12.22 55.77
CA PRO A 338 35.56 13.23 56.28
C PRO A 338 35.27 14.52 55.48
N ASN A 339 34.08 15.08 55.80
CA ASN A 339 33.69 16.48 56.05
C ASN A 339 34.52 17.63 55.45
N ILE A 340 33.84 18.60 54.80
CA ILE A 340 33.97 20.08 54.94
C ILE A 340 32.94 20.75 54.00
N LEU A 341 32.06 21.59 54.56
CA LEU A 341 31.27 22.65 53.90
C LEU A 341 32.20 23.87 53.63
N PRO A 342 31.90 24.80 52.70
CA PRO A 342 30.59 25.20 52.20
C PRO A 342 30.35 25.04 50.69
#